data_AF-A0A3D5FNV6-F1
#
_entry.id   AF-A0A3D5FNV6-F1
#
_cell.length_a   1.000
_cell.length_b   1.000
_cell.length_c   1.000
_cell.angle_alpha   90.00
_cell.angle_beta   90.00
_cell.angle_gamma   90.00
#
_symmetry.space_group_name_H-M   'P 1'
#
loop_
_entity.id
_entity.type
_entity.pdbx_description
1 polymer ?
#
loop_
_entity_poly.entity_id
_entity_poly.type
_entity_poly.pdbx_seq_one_letter_code
_entity_poly.pdbx_strand_id
1 'polypeptide(L)'
;ESVFPGGCSHAGELETSMLMHLDPDSVRTDKVKSEIARTNKRGSKFVWTDLFAKGAMGLIEWTSQYSDSGVMGEAEKATAEKGRIVFEEVTSNLAEFIDDYYDMEIETPSRRQDKEPTFPLSFPTD
;
A
#
# COMPACT_ATOMS: atom_id res chain seq x y z
N GLU A 1 -8.50 -8.53 13.80
CA GLU A 1 -7.10 -8.16 13.50
C GLU A 1 -6.40 -9.31 12.79
N SER A 2 -5.67 -8.95 11.73
CA SER A 2 -4.82 -9.83 10.94
C SER A 2 -3.48 -10.08 11.61
N VAL A 3 -2.82 -11.19 11.29
CA VAL A 3 -1.45 -11.46 11.71
C VAL A 3 -0.51 -10.42 11.11
N PHE A 4 0.53 -10.06 11.87
CA PHE A 4 1.61 -9.20 11.38
C PHE A 4 2.96 -9.90 11.60
N PRO A 5 3.84 -9.93 10.58
CA PRO A 5 3.64 -9.44 9.22
C PRO A 5 2.88 -10.43 8.33
N GLY A 6 2.17 -9.89 7.35
CA GLY A 6 1.68 -10.61 6.17
C GLY A 6 0.19 -10.95 6.15
N GLY A 7 -0.56 -10.57 7.17
CA GLY A 7 -2.01 -10.81 7.22
C GLY A 7 -2.79 -9.86 6.32
N CYS A 8 -2.20 -8.77 5.85
CA CYS A 8 -2.88 -7.85 4.94
C CYS A 8 -1.94 -7.32 3.84
N SER A 9 -1.40 -8.15 2.94
CA SER A 9 -0.51 -7.65 1.87
C SER A 9 -1.19 -7.47 0.51
N HIS A 10 -2.04 -8.40 0.06
CA HIS A 10 -2.80 -8.30 -1.19
C HIS A 10 -3.97 -9.29 -1.20
N ALA A 11 -5.10 -8.88 -1.76
CA ALA A 11 -6.41 -9.51 -1.67
C ALA A 11 -6.73 -10.00 -0.24
N GLY A 12 -6.19 -9.31 0.78
CA GLY A 12 -6.23 -9.69 2.18
C GLY A 12 -7.45 -9.10 2.91
N GLU A 13 -7.34 -8.98 4.24
CA GLU A 13 -8.44 -8.47 5.09
C GLU A 13 -8.91 -7.08 4.64
N LEU A 14 -8.01 -6.13 4.39
CA LEU A 14 -8.40 -4.75 4.06
C LEU A 14 -9.07 -4.64 2.69
N GLU A 15 -8.40 -5.08 1.62
CA GLU A 15 -8.91 -4.91 0.25
C GLU A 15 -10.25 -5.62 0.05
N THR A 16 -10.40 -6.82 0.62
CA THR A 16 -11.68 -7.55 0.59
C THR A 16 -12.75 -6.81 1.39
N SER A 17 -12.42 -6.27 2.57
CA SER A 17 -13.37 -5.49 3.38
C SER A 17 -13.83 -4.23 2.65
N MET A 18 -12.91 -3.52 1.99
CA MET A 18 -13.21 -2.32 1.19
C MET A 18 -14.17 -2.63 0.05
N LEU A 19 -13.94 -3.71 -0.71
CA LEU A 19 -14.86 -4.12 -1.77
C LEU A 19 -16.21 -4.58 -1.22
N MET A 20 -16.24 -5.31 -0.10
CA MET A 20 -17.51 -5.67 0.56
C MET A 20 -18.34 -4.44 1.00
N HIS A 21 -17.68 -3.32 1.30
CA HIS A 21 -18.35 -2.07 1.64
C HIS A 21 -18.82 -1.29 0.39
N LEU A 22 -17.95 -1.14 -0.61
CA LEU A 22 -18.19 -0.27 -1.76
C LEU A 22 -19.00 -0.93 -2.87
N ASP A 23 -18.74 -2.21 -3.14
CA ASP A 23 -19.34 -2.99 -4.22
C ASP A 23 -19.43 -4.48 -3.81
N PRO A 24 -20.34 -4.83 -2.88
CA PRO A 24 -20.43 -6.19 -2.34
C PRO A 24 -20.66 -7.26 -3.41
N ASP A 25 -21.34 -6.92 -4.51
CA ASP A 25 -21.64 -7.85 -5.61
C ASP A 25 -20.40 -8.20 -6.43
N SER A 26 -19.34 -7.39 -6.37
CA SER A 26 -18.04 -7.70 -6.98
C SER A 26 -17.25 -8.77 -6.22
N VAL A 27 -17.62 -9.08 -4.98
CA VAL A 27 -16.92 -10.04 -4.12
C VAL A 27 -17.62 -11.39 -4.16
N ARG A 28 -16.92 -12.41 -4.68
CA ARG A 28 -17.36 -13.81 -4.60
C ARG A 28 -17.11 -14.36 -3.19
N THR A 29 -18.00 -14.03 -2.26
CA THR A 29 -17.88 -14.34 -0.84
C THR A 29 -17.73 -15.84 -0.55
N ASP A 30 -18.32 -16.70 -1.39
CA ASP A 30 -18.21 -18.16 -1.34
C ASP A 30 -16.79 -18.67 -1.64
N LYS A 31 -15.93 -17.83 -2.26
CA LYS A 31 -14.57 -18.18 -2.66
C LYS A 31 -13.49 -17.48 -1.84
N VAL A 32 -13.86 -16.67 -0.84
CA VAL A 32 -12.89 -15.97 0.01
C VAL A 32 -12.11 -17.01 0.82
N LYS A 33 -10.79 -17.02 0.62
CA LYS A 33 -9.85 -17.92 1.30
C LYS A 33 -8.59 -17.15 1.66
N SER A 34 -8.10 -17.37 2.87
CA SER A 34 -6.85 -16.78 3.34
C SER A 34 -5.66 -17.55 2.76
N GLU A 35 -4.61 -16.82 2.38
CA GLU A 35 -3.33 -17.41 2.04
C GLU A 35 -2.20 -16.46 2.45
N ILE A 36 -1.40 -16.86 3.44
CA ILE A 36 -0.19 -16.11 3.77
C ILE A 36 0.88 -16.37 2.70
N ALA A 37 1.42 -15.30 2.12
CA ALA A 37 2.44 -15.36 1.09
C ALA A 37 3.65 -16.20 1.54
N ARG A 38 4.22 -16.98 0.62
CA ARG A 38 5.41 -17.81 0.88
C ARG A 38 6.58 -16.99 1.39
N THR A 39 6.75 -15.76 0.92
CA THR A 39 7.77 -14.82 1.38
C THR A 39 7.63 -14.52 2.87
N ASN A 40 6.41 -14.26 3.36
CA ASN A 40 6.14 -14.03 4.78
C ASN A 40 6.31 -15.31 5.61
N LYS A 41 5.92 -16.48 5.05
CA LYS A 41 6.13 -17.79 5.70
C LYS A 41 7.59 -18.14 5.93
N ARG A 42 8.55 -17.49 5.27
CA ARG A 42 9.99 -17.69 5.52
C ARG A 42 10.41 -17.24 6.92
N GLY A 43 9.63 -16.38 7.58
CA GLY A 43 9.99 -15.83 8.89
C GLY A 43 11.28 -14.99 8.85
N SER A 44 11.61 -14.44 7.68
CA SER A 44 12.81 -13.61 7.52
C SER A 44 12.62 -12.29 8.25
N LYS A 45 13.61 -11.89 9.06
CA LYS A 45 13.62 -10.54 9.65
C LYS A 45 13.81 -9.43 8.62
N PHE A 46 14.28 -9.76 7.42
CA PHE A 46 14.66 -8.79 6.39
C PHE A 46 13.67 -8.72 5.23
N VAL A 47 13.03 -9.84 4.90
CA VAL A 47 12.23 -10.00 3.67
C VAL A 47 10.83 -10.45 4.07
N TRP A 48 9.93 -9.50 4.16
CA TRP A 48 8.51 -9.68 4.45
C TRP A 48 7.74 -8.47 3.92
N THR A 49 6.44 -8.63 3.71
CA THR A 49 5.57 -7.58 3.18
C THR A 49 4.21 -7.61 3.87
N ASP A 50 3.67 -6.44 4.13
CA ASP A 50 2.33 -6.17 4.62
C ASP A 50 1.85 -4.86 3.97
N LEU A 51 0.58 -4.49 4.13
CA LEU A 51 0.05 -3.29 3.49
C LEU A 51 0.67 -2.01 4.08
N PHE A 52 0.79 -1.96 5.41
CA PHE A 52 1.25 -0.76 6.11
C PHE A 52 2.74 -0.77 6.47
N ALA A 53 3.44 -1.87 6.20
CA ALA A 53 4.87 -1.98 6.48
C ALA A 53 5.53 -3.08 5.63
N LYS A 54 6.85 -2.99 5.50
CA LYS A 54 7.65 -4.00 4.81
C LYS A 54 9.00 -4.21 5.47
N GLY A 55 9.62 -5.35 5.19
CA GLY A 55 11.00 -5.62 5.57
C GLY A 55 12.01 -4.69 4.89
N ALA A 56 13.21 -4.61 5.46
CA ALA A 56 14.27 -3.73 4.97
C ALA A 56 14.74 -4.06 3.54
N MET A 57 14.55 -5.30 3.10
CA MET A 57 15.02 -5.78 1.80
C MET A 57 13.86 -6.00 0.83
N GLY A 58 13.84 -5.24 -0.28
CA GLY A 58 12.88 -5.39 -1.38
C GLY A 58 13.34 -6.41 -2.40
N LEU A 59 13.18 -7.70 -2.10
CA LEU A 59 13.40 -8.77 -3.09
C LEU A 59 12.08 -9.06 -3.82
N ILE A 60 12.03 -8.70 -5.10
CA ILE A 60 10.87 -8.95 -5.95
C ILE A 60 11.01 -10.34 -6.57
N GLU A 61 10.02 -11.19 -6.31
CA GLU A 61 9.89 -12.53 -6.87
C GLU A 61 8.80 -12.49 -7.94
N TRP A 62 8.65 -13.56 -8.73
CA TRP A 62 7.49 -13.65 -9.60
C TRP A 62 6.22 -13.74 -8.75
N THR A 63 5.15 -13.05 -9.15
CA THR A 63 3.90 -13.01 -8.37
C THR A 63 3.32 -14.41 -8.15
N SER A 64 3.48 -15.31 -9.11
CA SER A 64 3.12 -16.73 -9.01
C SER A 64 3.90 -17.51 -7.94
N GLN A 65 5.04 -16.99 -7.47
CA GLN A 65 5.80 -17.58 -6.36
C GLN A 65 5.27 -17.15 -5.00
N TYR A 66 4.56 -16.02 -4.90
CA TYR A 66 4.05 -15.54 -3.62
C TYR A 66 2.92 -16.39 -3.06
N SER A 67 1.96 -16.77 -3.90
CA SER A 67 0.79 -17.57 -3.51
C SER A 67 0.24 -18.37 -4.69
N ASP A 68 -0.51 -19.44 -4.40
CA ASP A 68 -1.22 -20.21 -5.42
C ASP A 68 -2.51 -19.52 -5.87
N SER A 69 -3.22 -18.88 -4.92
CA SER A 69 -4.51 -18.24 -5.17
C SER A 69 -4.41 -16.79 -5.67
N GLY A 70 -3.23 -16.17 -5.57
CA GLY A 70 -3.04 -14.72 -5.70
C GLY A 70 -3.32 -13.94 -4.41
N VAL A 71 -3.95 -14.56 -3.40
CA VAL A 71 -4.14 -13.94 -2.08
C VAL A 71 -2.82 -13.93 -1.31
N MET A 72 -2.55 -12.83 -0.61
CA MET A 72 -1.41 -12.62 0.29
C MET A 72 -1.92 -11.97 1.59
N GLY A 73 -2.66 -12.72 2.40
CA GLY A 73 -3.25 -12.24 3.64
C GLY A 73 -4.42 -13.09 4.17
N GLU A 74 -5.06 -12.61 5.23
CA GLU A 74 -6.19 -13.24 5.91
C GLU A 74 -7.54 -12.68 5.43
N ALA A 75 -7.86 -12.92 4.15
CA ALA A 75 -9.08 -12.45 3.51
C ALA A 75 -10.37 -12.91 4.24
N GLU A 76 -10.35 -14.07 4.90
CA GLU A 76 -11.53 -14.60 5.63
C GLU A 76 -11.90 -13.77 6.87
N LYS A 77 -11.03 -12.86 7.32
CA LYS A 77 -11.35 -11.92 8.40
C LYS A 77 -12.08 -10.67 7.91
N ALA A 78 -12.24 -10.50 6.60
CA ALA A 78 -12.84 -9.30 6.02
C ALA A 78 -14.32 -9.16 6.38
N THR A 79 -14.76 -7.92 6.58
CA THR A 79 -16.17 -7.57 6.77
C THR A 79 -16.48 -6.22 6.14
N ALA A 80 -17.72 -6.02 5.67
CA ALA A 80 -18.16 -4.73 5.14
C ALA A 80 -18.01 -3.59 6.17
N GLU A 81 -18.23 -3.86 7.45
CA GLU A 81 -18.07 -2.85 8.51
C GLU A 81 -16.63 -2.38 8.66
N LYS A 82 -15.64 -3.28 8.55
CA LYS A 82 -14.22 -2.87 8.51
C LYS A 82 -13.92 -2.01 7.30
N GLY A 83 -14.51 -2.37 6.15
CA GLY A 83 -14.40 -1.58 4.93
C GLY A 83 -14.95 -0.17 5.10
N ARG A 84 -16.12 -0.03 5.72
CA ARG A 84 -16.72 1.27 6.03
C ARG A 84 -15.83 2.14 6.90
N ILE A 85 -15.35 1.60 8.02
CA ILE A 85 -14.47 2.34 8.97
C ILE A 85 -13.22 2.84 8.25
N VAL A 86 -12.58 1.98 7.46
CA VAL A 86 -11.36 2.34 6.72
C VAL A 86 -11.66 3.34 5.62
N PHE A 87 -12.74 3.16 4.86
CA PHE A 87 -13.13 4.07 3.80
C PHE A 87 -13.38 5.48 4.32
N GLU A 88 -14.13 5.61 5.42
CA GLU A 88 -14.41 6.90 6.06
C GLU A 88 -13.12 7.58 6.53
N GLU A 89 -12.23 6.85 7.21
CA GLU A 89 -10.98 7.40 7.70
C GLU A 89 -10.04 7.82 6.54
N VAL A 90 -9.86 6.95 5.54
CA VAL A 90 -8.97 7.22 4.40
C VAL A 90 -9.48 8.39 3.57
N THR A 91 -10.80 8.47 3.33
CA THR A 91 -11.37 9.58 2.55
C THR A 91 -11.32 10.91 3.32
N SER A 92 -11.55 10.89 4.64
CA SER A 92 -11.39 12.06 5.49
C SER A 92 -9.96 12.60 5.47
N ASN A 93 -8.96 11.73 5.71
CA ASN A 93 -7.54 12.14 5.67
C ASN A 93 -7.10 12.60 4.28
N LEU A 94 -7.60 11.97 3.21
CA LEU A 94 -7.28 12.41 1.85
C LEU A 94 -7.88 13.78 1.53
N ALA A 95 -9.11 14.05 1.97
CA ALA A 95 -9.74 15.36 1.80
C ALA A 95 -8.96 16.45 2.55
N GLU A 96 -8.61 16.19 3.82
CA GLU A 96 -7.78 17.10 4.63
C GLU A 96 -6.42 17.37 3.97
N PHE A 97 -5.75 16.34 3.46
CA PHE A 97 -4.50 16.52 2.72
C PHE A 97 -4.68 17.33 1.43
N ILE A 98 -5.78 17.17 0.71
CA ILE A 98 -6.05 17.94 -0.51
C ILE A 98 -6.20 19.42 -0.17
N ASP A 99 -6.90 19.76 0.91
CA ASP A 99 -7.06 21.13 1.39
C ASP A 99 -5.70 21.71 1.82
N ASP A 100 -4.95 20.97 2.64
CA ASP A 100 -3.59 21.34 3.05
C ASP A 100 -2.68 21.59 1.84
N TYR A 101 -2.67 20.66 0.87
CA TYR A 101 -1.84 20.74 -0.33
C TYR A 101 -2.24 21.90 -1.24
N TYR A 102 -3.53 22.21 -1.34
CA TYR A 102 -4.02 23.35 -2.11
C TYR A 102 -3.52 24.68 -1.52
N ASP A 103 -3.45 24.78 -0.20
CA ASP A 103 -3.00 25.97 0.53
C ASP A 103 -1.47 26.07 0.66
N MET A 104 -0.70 25.05 0.26
CA MET A 104 0.76 25.08 0.30
C MET A 104 1.33 26.15 -0.64
N GLU A 105 2.16 27.03 -0.10
CA GLU A 105 2.92 27.99 -0.90
C GLU A 105 3.97 27.27 -1.76
N ILE A 106 3.91 27.47 -3.08
CA ILE A 106 4.92 26.95 -4.00
C ILE A 106 6.12 27.89 -3.96
N GLU A 107 7.11 27.52 -3.14
CA GLU A 107 8.37 28.24 -3.04
C GLU A 107 9.16 28.20 -4.36
N THR A 108 9.75 29.33 -4.73
CA THR A 108 10.66 29.36 -5.89
C THR A 108 11.93 28.59 -5.54
N PRO A 109 12.40 27.63 -6.37
CA PRO A 109 13.63 26.92 -6.10
C PRO A 109 14.81 27.88 -5.93
N SER A 110 15.41 27.93 -4.73
CA SER A 110 16.64 28.70 -4.51
C SER A 110 17.84 27.86 -4.92
N ARG A 111 18.75 28.42 -5.72
CA ARG A 111 20.02 27.77 -6.01
C ARG A 111 20.95 27.86 -4.78
N ARG A 112 21.18 26.74 -4.11
CA ARG A 112 22.06 26.62 -2.93
C ARG A 112 23.47 26.12 -3.24
N GLN A 113 23.83 26.06 -4.51
CA GLN A 113 25.16 25.64 -4.94
C GLN A 113 26.11 26.84 -4.86
N ASP A 114 27.21 26.71 -4.11
CA ASP A 114 28.23 27.76 -3.99
C ASP A 114 28.97 28.04 -5.31
N LYS A 115 28.87 27.15 -6.31
CA LYS A 115 29.60 27.24 -7.59
C LYS A 115 28.72 26.88 -8.78
N GLU A 116 28.99 27.52 -9.91
CA GLU A 116 28.44 27.15 -11.22
C GLU A 116 28.77 25.70 -11.59
N PRO A 117 27.80 24.93 -12.13
CA PRO A 117 28.12 23.67 -12.79
C PRO A 117 29.19 23.91 -13.84
N THR A 118 30.26 23.13 -13.82
CA THR A 118 31.32 23.18 -14.85
C THR A 118 30.96 22.39 -16.10
N PHE A 119 29.73 21.89 -16.19
CA PHE A 119 29.20 21.11 -17.31
C PHE A 119 27.79 21.62 -17.64
N PRO A 120 27.37 21.54 -18.92
CA PRO A 120 26.04 21.98 -19.33
C PRO A 120 24.96 21.12 -18.66
N LEU A 121 23.99 21.77 -18.02
CA LEU A 121 22.80 21.12 -17.49
C LEU A 121 21.78 20.89 -18.61
N SER A 122 21.03 19.79 -18.52
CA SER A 122 20.00 19.41 -19.49
C SER A 122 18.64 20.09 -19.25
N PHE A 123 18.61 21.13 -18.40
CA PHE A 123 17.41 21.90 -18.08
C PHE A 123 17.76 23.39 -17.98
N PRO A 124 16.84 24.30 -18.35
CA PRO A 124 17.08 25.73 -18.29
C PRO A 124 17.36 26.19 -16.86
N THR A 125 18.27 27.14 -16.71
CA THR A 125 18.69 27.72 -15.42
C THR A 125 18.17 29.15 -15.22
N ASP A 126 17.13 29.52 -15.96
CA ASP A 126 16.52 30.85 -15.91
C ASP A 126 15.63 31.01 -14.67
#